data_AF-A0A6B3VX98-F1
#
_entry.id   AF-A0A6B3VX98-F1
#
_cell.length_a   1.000
_cell.length_b   1.000
_cell.length_c   1.000
_cell.angle_alpha   90.00
_cell.angle_beta   90.00
_cell.angle_gamma   90.00
#
_symmetry.space_group_name_H-M   'P 1'
#
loop_
_entity.id
_entity.type
_entity.pdbx_description
1 polymer ?
#
loop_
_entity_poly.entity_id
_entity_poly.type
_entity_poly.pdbx_seq_one_letter_code
_entity_poly.pdbx_strand_id
1 'polypeptide(L)'
;MLKQCNEDDFYTIKMEIDDRLSPENIIIFFWGALVLSGIMILVITIPLYGPGHYLTNPLWFLTHKIFVILFVIQLIVTLFYSLKKNAYRYQRVQSVFLSLFSLKTSSFDVYAAFFMFCEGRDVPSNLIITTIALWIGGFIFLLLSTIRAIKRVQQGELRKNGKGLYNIKQTVGNANLPIIFGVVMIGGAIVRKLSDSAITLGTVTDLYFILMFPFILQYMMVFALPEHFLYTYCKLRFKSFHVPMPNPEEEEARKKPNVKRCPIEYHNVISTTTRCKIGGWSVAAEDFEEAISSNGLEMTETLIYKISNINEATNEADYTFYIPVEPPVEMDKIGGDFYFHKRWKFDDGFLIKNRGLDFDMEDEDFYDLLRMKAKEEQLILKSFYKILDEEGYVYYYAPIVEEQKEKHEVI
;
A
#
# COMPACT_ATOMS: atom_id res chain seq x y z
N MET A 1 -2.99 29.68 -8.94
CA MET A 1 -2.35 28.72 -9.86
C MET A 1 -3.35 27.69 -10.42
N LEU A 2 -4.14 26.99 -9.59
CA LEU A 2 -5.06 25.94 -10.08
C LEU A 2 -6.40 26.42 -10.67
N LYS A 3 -6.75 27.71 -10.57
CA LYS A 3 -8.07 28.25 -11.00
C LYS A 3 -8.40 28.01 -12.48
N GLN A 4 -7.40 27.81 -13.33
CA GLN A 4 -7.58 27.61 -14.78
C GLN A 4 -7.76 26.13 -15.18
N CYS A 5 -7.53 25.19 -14.27
CA CYS A 5 -7.67 23.75 -14.53
C CYS A 5 -9.15 23.32 -14.46
N ASN A 6 -9.51 22.37 -15.32
CA ASN A 6 -10.82 21.75 -15.40
C ASN A 6 -10.88 20.44 -14.59
N GLU A 7 -12.07 19.87 -14.45
CA GLU A 7 -12.27 18.62 -13.72
C GLU A 7 -11.44 17.45 -14.29
N ASP A 8 -11.35 17.35 -15.62
CA ASP A 8 -10.64 16.28 -16.32
C ASP A 8 -9.14 16.28 -16.03
N ASP A 9 -8.58 17.42 -15.63
CA ASP A 9 -7.17 17.54 -15.23
C ASP A 9 -6.86 16.80 -13.92
N PHE A 10 -7.88 16.36 -13.19
CA PHE A 10 -7.78 15.68 -11.90
C PHE A 10 -8.29 14.23 -11.96
N TYR A 11 -8.32 13.61 -13.15
CA TYR A 11 -8.82 12.25 -13.31
C TYR A 11 -8.13 11.24 -12.38
N THR A 12 -6.81 11.29 -12.24
CA THR A 12 -6.08 10.41 -11.30
C THR A 12 -6.56 10.61 -9.85
N ILE A 13 -6.73 11.86 -9.40
CA ILE A 13 -7.27 12.12 -8.05
C ILE A 13 -8.68 11.59 -7.91
N LYS A 14 -9.50 11.68 -8.96
CA LYS A 14 -10.87 11.15 -8.96
C LYS A 14 -10.90 9.64 -8.79
N MET A 15 -10.00 8.91 -9.46
CA MET A 15 -9.85 7.46 -9.25
C MET A 15 -9.52 7.12 -7.80
N GLU A 16 -8.62 7.88 -7.18
CA GLU A 16 -8.20 7.63 -5.79
C GLU A 16 -9.32 7.90 -4.77
N ILE A 17 -10.28 8.76 -5.10
CA ILE A 17 -11.46 9.02 -4.28
C ILE A 17 -12.41 7.84 -4.25
N ASP A 18 -12.48 7.08 -5.34
CA ASP A 18 -13.28 5.86 -5.39
C ASP A 18 -12.60 4.69 -4.66
N ASP A 19 -11.30 4.84 -4.36
CA ASP A 19 -10.48 3.86 -3.65
C ASP A 19 -10.03 4.39 -2.27
N ARG A 20 -8.73 4.65 -2.04
CA ARG A 20 -8.17 5.00 -0.71
C ARG A 20 -8.64 6.33 -0.10
N LEU A 21 -9.02 7.31 -0.91
CA LEU A 21 -9.50 8.63 -0.47
C LEU A 21 -11.04 8.73 -0.40
N SER A 22 -11.72 7.58 -0.43
CA SER A 22 -13.17 7.54 -0.20
C SER A 22 -13.52 8.04 1.21
N PRO A 23 -14.71 8.62 1.42
CA PRO A 23 -15.13 9.09 2.74
C PRO A 23 -15.02 8.03 3.84
N GLU A 24 -15.22 6.75 3.49
CA GLU A 24 -15.08 5.61 4.41
C GLU A 24 -13.61 5.28 4.68
N ASN A 25 -12.77 5.20 3.63
CA ASN A 25 -11.38 4.79 3.77
C ASN A 25 -10.49 5.86 4.45
N ILE A 26 -10.85 7.15 4.35
CA ILE A 26 -10.17 8.22 5.08
C ILE A 26 -10.23 8.02 6.61
N ILE A 27 -11.26 7.34 7.11
CA ILE A 27 -11.41 7.06 8.55
C ILE A 27 -10.26 6.16 9.05
N ILE A 28 -9.77 5.24 8.22
CA ILE A 28 -8.61 4.38 8.53
C ILE A 28 -7.39 5.26 8.81
N PHE A 29 -7.14 6.26 7.95
CA PHE A 29 -6.07 7.23 8.16
C PHE A 29 -6.28 8.03 9.46
N PHE A 30 -7.50 8.46 9.77
CA PHE A 30 -7.79 9.22 10.99
C PHE A 30 -7.48 8.43 12.26
N TRP A 31 -7.83 7.14 12.29
CA TRP A 31 -7.47 6.25 13.41
C TRP A 31 -5.97 5.99 13.47
N GLY A 32 -5.32 5.69 12.34
CA GLY A 32 -3.87 5.50 12.29
C GLY A 32 -3.10 6.73 12.79
N ALA A 33 -3.48 7.91 12.32
CA ALA A 33 -2.90 9.18 12.76
C ALA A 33 -3.18 9.45 14.25
N LEU A 34 -4.37 9.10 14.75
CA LEU A 34 -4.74 9.28 16.15
C LEU A 34 -3.89 8.37 17.06
N VAL A 35 -3.77 7.08 16.73
CA VAL A 35 -2.95 6.14 17.50
C VAL A 35 -1.50 6.60 17.55
N LEU A 36 -0.92 6.97 16.39
CA LEU A 36 0.44 7.46 16.32
C LEU A 36 0.63 8.76 17.14
N SER A 37 -0.29 9.72 17.03
CA SER A 37 -0.27 10.95 17.81
C SER A 37 -0.34 10.67 19.32
N GLY A 38 -1.18 9.71 19.74
CA GLY A 38 -1.30 9.27 21.13
C GLY A 38 -0.01 8.67 21.67
N ILE A 39 0.66 7.82 20.89
CA ILE A 39 1.98 7.27 21.24
C ILE A 39 2.99 8.40 21.41
N MET A 40 3.05 9.35 20.47
CA MET A 40 3.98 10.49 20.57
C MET A 40 3.72 11.36 21.80
N ILE A 41 2.45 11.61 22.14
CA ILE A 41 2.09 12.32 23.37
C ILE A 41 2.54 11.55 24.60
N LEU A 42 2.37 10.23 24.63
CA LEU A 42 2.82 9.41 25.75
C LEU A 42 4.34 9.50 25.92
N VAL A 43 5.10 9.43 24.82
CA VAL A 43 6.57 9.61 24.81
C VAL A 43 6.97 10.99 25.37
N ILE A 44 6.20 12.04 25.07
CA ILE A 44 6.43 13.39 25.60
C ILE A 44 6.02 13.49 27.09
N THR A 45 4.95 12.81 27.49
CA THR A 45 4.35 12.91 28.84
C THR A 45 5.24 12.27 29.90
N ILE A 46 5.84 11.12 29.61
CA ILE A 46 6.65 10.36 30.58
C ILE A 46 7.82 11.20 31.12
N PRO A 47 8.66 11.86 30.30
CA PRO A 47 9.73 12.72 30.81
C PRO A 47 9.26 13.95 31.60
N LEU A 48 8.05 14.47 31.30
CA LEU A 48 7.49 15.67 31.94
C LEU A 48 6.82 15.38 33.29
N TYR A 49 6.08 14.27 33.39
CA TYR A 49 5.20 13.95 34.53
C TYR A 49 5.33 12.51 35.05
N GLY A 50 6.21 11.68 34.48
CA GLY A 50 6.47 10.31 34.91
C GLY A 50 7.63 10.18 35.91
N PRO A 51 7.71 9.09 36.70
CA PRO A 51 8.64 8.97 37.83
C PRO A 51 10.09 9.32 37.46
N GLY A 52 10.68 10.30 38.15
CA GLY A 52 12.01 10.83 37.83
C GLY A 52 12.00 12.03 36.89
N HIS A 53 10.98 12.90 36.94
CA HIS A 53 10.91 14.13 36.12
C HIS A 53 12.22 14.92 36.21
N TYR A 54 12.91 15.08 35.08
CA TYR A 54 14.18 15.81 35.00
C TYR A 54 14.09 17.03 34.07
N LEU A 55 12.92 17.28 33.45
CA LEU A 55 12.69 18.39 32.54
C LEU A 55 12.16 19.61 33.29
N THR A 56 12.94 20.69 33.29
CA THR A 56 12.59 21.94 33.98
C THR A 56 12.23 23.09 33.04
N ASN A 57 12.44 22.93 31.72
CA ASN A 57 12.20 24.00 30.76
C ASN A 57 10.69 24.26 30.55
N PRO A 58 10.18 25.48 30.84
CA PRO A 58 8.76 25.82 30.73
C PRO A 58 8.19 25.66 29.31
N LEU A 59 9.03 25.77 28.27
CA LEU A 59 8.59 25.64 26.88
C LEU A 59 8.06 24.24 26.56
N TRP A 60 8.59 23.20 27.21
CA TRP A 60 8.13 21.82 27.01
C TRP A 60 6.75 21.58 27.61
N PHE A 61 6.45 22.20 28.76
CA PHE A 61 5.10 22.17 29.34
C PHE A 61 4.08 22.88 28.45
N LEU A 62 4.45 24.03 27.86
CA LEU A 62 3.59 24.74 26.92
C LEU A 62 3.35 23.90 25.66
N THR A 63 4.42 23.36 25.08
CA THR A 63 4.37 22.50 23.88
C THR A 63 3.48 21.30 24.14
N HIS A 64 3.71 20.57 25.22
CA HIS A 64 2.90 19.41 25.58
C HIS A 64 1.41 19.76 25.72
N LYS A 65 1.06 20.87 26.39
CA LYS A 65 -0.33 21.33 26.51
C LYS A 65 -0.99 21.57 25.15
N ILE A 66 -0.28 22.24 24.23
CA ILE A 66 -0.78 22.48 22.86
C ILE A 66 -1.02 21.15 22.15
N PHE A 67 -0.10 20.19 22.27
CA PHE A 67 -0.21 18.90 21.59
C PHE A 67 -1.35 18.05 22.15
N VAL A 68 -1.57 18.05 23.46
CA VAL A 68 -2.74 17.40 24.09
C VAL A 68 -4.05 18.03 23.60
N ILE A 69 -4.15 19.36 23.53
CA ILE A 69 -5.33 20.03 22.99
C ILE A 69 -5.59 19.61 21.53
N LEU A 70 -4.55 19.62 20.69
CA LEU A 70 -4.66 19.19 19.30
C LEU A 70 -5.04 17.72 19.17
N PHE A 71 -4.56 16.85 20.06
CA PHE A 71 -4.93 15.44 20.10
C PHE A 71 -6.38 15.24 20.53
N VAL A 72 -6.87 15.98 21.51
CA VAL A 72 -8.29 15.95 21.89
C VAL A 72 -9.18 16.41 20.73
N ILE A 73 -8.79 17.47 20.01
CA ILE A 73 -9.48 17.90 18.79
C ILE A 73 -9.46 16.78 17.74
N GLN A 74 -8.31 16.15 17.51
CA GLN A 74 -8.16 15.04 16.58
C GLN A 74 -9.04 13.85 16.98
N LEU A 75 -9.09 13.49 18.26
CA LEU A 75 -9.97 12.44 18.79
C LEU A 75 -11.45 12.75 18.51
N ILE A 76 -11.90 13.96 18.84
CA ILE A 76 -13.29 14.38 18.60
C ILE A 76 -13.64 14.28 17.11
N VAL A 77 -12.76 14.76 16.24
CA VAL A 77 -12.95 14.72 14.79
C VAL A 77 -12.96 13.27 14.28
N THR A 78 -12.03 12.42 14.73
CA THR A 78 -11.98 11.00 14.36
C THR A 78 -13.25 10.27 14.78
N LEU A 79 -13.73 10.48 16.01
CA LEU A 79 -14.98 9.88 16.48
C LEU A 79 -16.19 10.40 15.68
N PHE A 80 -16.25 11.70 15.40
CA PHE A 80 -17.33 12.31 14.63
C PHE A 80 -17.42 11.73 13.21
N TYR A 81 -16.28 11.54 12.54
CA TYR A 81 -16.19 10.99 11.19
C TYR A 81 -16.24 9.46 11.11
N SER A 82 -16.05 8.75 12.24
CA SER A 82 -16.24 7.30 12.29
C SER A 82 -17.68 6.88 11.98
N LEU A 83 -18.65 7.78 12.17
CA LEU A 83 -20.01 7.58 11.70
C LEU A 83 -20.08 7.83 10.18
N LYS A 84 -20.32 6.75 9.41
CA LYS A 84 -20.43 6.81 7.92
C LYS A 84 -21.28 7.98 7.44
N LYS A 85 -22.47 8.16 8.02
CA LYS A 85 -23.39 9.26 7.67
C LYS A 85 -22.74 10.65 7.77
N ASN A 86 -21.89 10.86 8.77
CA ASN A 86 -21.19 12.13 8.95
C ASN A 86 -20.03 12.28 7.96
N ALA A 87 -19.30 11.20 7.66
CA ALA A 87 -18.26 11.19 6.63
C ALA A 87 -18.80 11.62 5.26
N TYR A 88 -19.88 11.00 4.79
CA TYR A 88 -20.49 11.37 3.51
C TYR A 88 -21.10 12.79 3.52
N ARG A 89 -21.76 13.19 4.61
CA ARG A 89 -22.40 14.51 4.72
C ARG A 89 -21.39 15.66 4.79
N TYR A 90 -20.30 15.50 5.53
CA TYR A 90 -19.31 16.54 5.82
C TYR A 90 -17.95 16.30 5.16
N GLN A 91 -17.94 15.59 4.03
CA GLN A 91 -16.73 15.19 3.30
C GLN A 91 -15.80 16.34 2.88
N ARG A 92 -16.31 17.57 2.71
CA ARG A 92 -15.47 18.76 2.43
C ARG A 92 -14.59 19.14 3.61
N VAL A 93 -15.17 19.09 4.81
CA VAL A 93 -14.45 19.43 6.04
C VAL A 93 -13.54 18.27 6.43
N GLN A 94 -13.96 17.03 6.13
CA GLN A 94 -13.14 15.82 6.32
C GLN A 94 -11.83 15.90 5.54
N SER A 95 -11.84 16.36 4.27
CA SER A 95 -10.61 16.48 3.47
C SER A 95 -9.64 17.54 4.02
N VAL A 96 -10.17 18.64 4.57
CA VAL A 96 -9.34 19.63 5.27
C VAL A 96 -8.66 19.02 6.50
N PHE A 97 -9.42 18.28 7.32
CA PHE A 97 -8.85 17.57 8.47
C PHE A 97 -7.83 16.50 8.08
N LEU A 98 -8.04 15.80 6.96
CA LEU A 98 -7.06 14.85 6.42
C LEU A 98 -5.71 15.53 6.16
N SER A 99 -5.72 16.69 5.49
CA SER A 99 -4.51 17.46 5.24
C SER A 99 -3.85 17.95 6.54
N LEU A 100 -4.64 18.44 7.50
CA LEU A 100 -4.14 18.96 8.78
C LEU A 100 -3.55 17.87 9.67
N PHE A 101 -4.24 16.74 9.84
CA PHE A 101 -3.78 15.62 10.65
C PHE A 101 -2.58 14.92 10.02
N SER A 102 -2.52 14.85 8.69
CA SER A 102 -1.34 14.39 7.97
C SER A 102 -0.11 15.21 8.35
N LEU A 103 -0.21 16.54 8.21
CA LEU A 103 0.91 17.45 8.50
C LEU A 103 1.29 17.46 9.99
N LYS A 104 0.29 17.51 10.88
CA LYS A 104 0.50 17.48 12.34
C LYS A 104 1.26 16.23 12.74
N THR A 105 0.74 15.06 12.36
CA THR A 105 1.27 13.78 12.80
C THR A 105 2.67 13.55 12.22
N SER A 106 2.88 13.87 10.93
CA SER A 106 4.17 13.60 10.27
C SER A 106 5.30 14.55 10.65
N SER A 107 4.99 15.84 10.83
CA SER A 107 6.02 16.87 10.94
C SER A 107 6.16 17.43 12.35
N PHE A 108 5.10 17.45 13.16
CA PHE A 108 5.16 18.05 14.49
C PHE A 108 5.24 17.01 15.59
N ASP A 109 4.33 16.03 15.61
CA ASP A 109 4.24 15.04 16.70
C ASP A 109 5.51 14.21 16.85
N VAL A 110 5.99 13.65 15.74
CA VAL A 110 7.14 12.74 15.76
C VAL A 110 8.46 13.49 16.05
N TYR A 111 8.64 14.70 15.51
CA TYR A 111 9.83 15.51 15.80
C TYR A 111 9.82 16.10 17.22
N ALA A 112 8.66 16.54 17.72
CA ALA A 112 8.55 17.01 19.11
C ALA A 112 8.87 15.89 20.10
N ALA A 113 8.38 14.67 19.86
CA ALA A 113 8.72 13.50 20.66
C ALA A 113 10.22 13.19 20.62
N PHE A 114 10.85 13.30 19.45
CA PHE A 114 12.30 13.10 19.32
C PHE A 114 13.11 14.16 20.09
N PHE A 115 12.79 15.44 19.96
CA PHE A 115 13.48 16.49 20.72
C PHE A 115 13.35 16.30 22.23
N MET A 116 12.15 15.91 22.69
CA MET A 116 11.90 15.59 24.09
C MET A 116 12.69 14.37 24.57
N PHE A 117 12.89 13.38 23.70
CA PHE A 117 13.71 12.21 23.99
C PHE A 117 15.20 12.55 24.14
N CYS A 118 15.69 13.53 23.37
CA CYS A 118 17.05 14.03 23.46
C CYS A 118 17.28 14.93 24.68
N GLU A 119 16.27 15.67 25.11
CA GLU A 119 16.37 16.59 26.23
C GLU A 119 16.72 15.83 27.53
N GLY A 120 17.74 16.29 28.25
CA GLY A 120 18.24 15.64 29.48
C GLY A 120 19.18 14.45 29.25
N ARG A 121 19.40 14.03 28.00
CA ARG A 121 20.52 13.15 27.62
C ARG A 121 21.70 14.04 27.21
N ASP A 122 22.94 13.61 27.50
CA ASP A 122 24.16 14.30 27.04
C ASP A 122 24.37 14.07 25.54
N VAL A 123 23.44 14.60 24.74
CA VAL A 123 23.34 14.38 23.30
C VAL A 123 24.31 15.34 22.61
N PRO A 124 25.15 14.85 21.69
CA PRO A 124 26.10 15.71 21.02
C PRO A 124 25.38 16.72 20.11
N SER A 125 25.81 17.98 20.14
CA SER A 125 25.11 19.11 19.51
C SER A 125 24.85 18.94 18.01
N ASN A 126 25.69 18.17 17.32
CA ASN A 126 25.49 17.85 15.92
C ASN A 126 24.21 17.05 15.65
N LEU A 127 23.77 16.17 16.56
CA LEU A 127 22.53 15.43 16.37
C LEU A 127 21.33 16.37 16.38
N ILE A 128 21.32 17.34 17.30
CA ILE A 128 20.27 18.36 17.39
C ILE A 128 20.27 19.21 16.11
N ILE A 129 21.44 19.65 15.64
CA ILE A 129 21.58 20.41 14.39
C ILE A 129 21.08 19.58 13.19
N THR A 130 21.48 18.31 13.09
CA THR A 130 21.02 17.40 12.03
C THR A 130 19.50 17.23 12.07
N THR A 131 18.91 17.07 13.26
CA THR A 131 17.46 16.92 13.43
C THR A 131 16.71 18.16 12.95
N ILE A 132 17.16 19.36 13.35
CA ILE A 132 16.59 20.63 12.90
C ILE A 132 16.72 20.79 11.37
N ALA A 133 17.89 20.47 10.82
CA ALA A 133 18.14 20.54 9.38
C ALA A 133 17.24 19.59 8.59
N LEU A 134 17.01 18.37 9.09
CA LEU A 134 16.11 17.40 8.46
C LEU A 134 14.64 17.85 8.54
N TRP A 135 14.23 18.38 9.69
CA TRP A 135 12.86 18.86 9.87
C TRP A 135 12.55 20.03 8.91
N ILE A 136 13.42 21.03 8.86
CA ILE A 136 13.31 22.17 7.94
C ILE A 136 13.44 21.71 6.49
N GLY A 137 14.42 20.86 6.19
CA GLY A 137 14.66 20.32 4.85
C GLY A 137 13.47 19.53 4.32
N GLY A 138 12.87 18.67 5.16
CA GLY A 138 11.65 17.93 4.82
C GLY A 138 10.44 18.84 4.61
N PHE A 139 10.33 19.95 5.36
CA PHE A 139 9.27 20.94 5.12
C PHE A 139 9.48 21.72 3.81
N ILE A 140 10.71 22.12 3.50
CA ILE A 140 11.06 22.72 2.20
C ILE A 140 10.75 21.73 1.07
N PHE A 141 11.13 20.46 1.25
CA PHE A 141 10.86 19.41 0.25
C PHE A 141 9.36 19.17 0.05
N LEU A 142 8.56 19.22 1.12
CA LEU A 142 7.10 19.18 1.03
C LEU A 142 6.53 20.33 0.19
N LEU A 143 7.02 21.56 0.41
CA LEU A 143 6.60 22.73 -0.38
C LEU A 143 6.97 22.57 -1.86
N LEU A 144 8.20 22.14 -2.14
CA LEU A 144 8.65 21.89 -3.52
C LEU A 144 7.86 20.78 -4.20
N SER A 145 7.57 19.68 -3.47
CA SER A 145 6.75 18.57 -3.94
C SER A 145 5.32 19.03 -4.26
N THR A 146 4.73 19.86 -3.39
CA THR A 146 3.40 20.43 -3.60
C THR A 146 3.36 21.36 -4.81
N ILE A 147 4.36 22.24 -4.97
CA ILE A 147 4.48 23.11 -6.16
C ILE A 147 4.64 22.27 -7.43
N ARG A 148 5.45 21.20 -7.37
CA ARG A 148 5.62 20.27 -8.49
C ARG A 148 4.30 19.59 -8.83
N ALA A 149 3.56 19.09 -7.85
CA ALA A 149 2.25 18.46 -8.07
C ALA A 149 1.27 19.44 -8.74
N ILE A 150 1.23 20.70 -8.31
CA ILE A 150 0.42 21.75 -8.94
C ILE A 150 0.84 21.97 -10.40
N LYS A 151 2.13 22.03 -10.71
CA LYS A 151 2.62 22.17 -12.09
C LYS A 151 2.25 20.96 -12.95
N ARG A 152 2.31 19.74 -12.41
CA ARG A 152 1.93 18.51 -13.11
C ARG A 152 0.45 18.48 -13.48
N VAL A 153 -0.41 18.95 -12.58
CA VAL A 153 -1.84 19.17 -12.88
C VAL A 153 -2.00 20.14 -14.04
N GLN A 154 -1.30 21.28 -14.02
CA GLN A 154 -1.37 22.28 -15.09
C GLN A 154 -0.86 21.75 -16.44
N GLN A 155 0.10 20.82 -16.42
CA GLN A 155 0.64 20.16 -17.61
C GLN A 155 -0.26 19.03 -18.14
N GLY A 156 -1.37 18.71 -17.46
CA GLY A 156 -2.26 17.62 -17.84
C GLY A 156 -1.72 16.23 -17.53
N GLU A 157 -0.68 16.10 -16.69
CA GLU A 157 -0.10 14.80 -16.32
C GLU A 157 -1.05 13.93 -15.48
N LEU A 158 -2.11 14.50 -14.90
CA LEU A 158 -3.11 13.78 -14.10
C LEU A 158 -4.42 13.45 -14.87
N ARG A 159 -4.43 13.66 -16.19
CA ARG A 159 -5.55 13.23 -17.07
C ARG A 159 -5.55 11.71 -17.26
N LYS A 160 -6.61 11.15 -17.86
CA LYS A 160 -6.81 9.69 -18.07
C LYS A 160 -5.64 8.93 -18.72
N ASN A 161 -4.85 9.60 -19.58
CA ASN A 161 -3.66 9.03 -20.23
C ASN A 161 -2.35 9.72 -19.78
N GLY A 162 -2.40 10.45 -18.67
CA GLY A 162 -1.26 11.18 -18.12
C GLY A 162 -0.34 10.28 -17.28
N LYS A 163 0.85 10.80 -16.94
CA LYS A 163 1.87 10.07 -16.17
C LYS A 163 1.58 9.96 -14.67
N GLY A 164 0.50 10.58 -14.18
CA GLY A 164 0.15 10.63 -12.76
C GLY A 164 1.03 11.56 -11.92
N LEU A 165 0.83 11.55 -10.60
CA LEU A 165 1.66 12.35 -9.66
C LEU A 165 3.08 11.81 -9.57
N TYR A 166 3.27 10.50 -9.71
CA TYR A 166 4.54 9.82 -9.54
C TYR A 166 4.77 8.89 -10.73
N ASN A 167 5.94 9.00 -11.35
CA ASN A 167 6.34 8.09 -12.43
C ASN A 167 7.21 7.01 -11.79
N ILE A 168 6.73 5.78 -11.68
CA ILE A 168 7.37 4.68 -10.95
C ILE A 168 8.86 4.55 -11.31
N LYS A 169 9.22 4.66 -12.61
CA LYS A 169 10.61 4.64 -13.10
C LYS A 169 11.50 5.77 -12.54
N GLN A 170 10.92 6.91 -12.18
CA GLN A 170 11.62 8.03 -11.54
C GLN A 170 11.54 7.96 -10.01
N THR A 171 10.54 7.24 -9.47
CA THR A 171 10.36 7.00 -8.04
C THR A 171 11.41 6.02 -7.51
N VAL A 172 11.86 5.02 -8.27
CA VAL A 172 12.94 4.10 -7.84
C VAL A 172 14.24 4.86 -7.51
N GLY A 173 14.58 5.91 -8.29
CA GLY A 173 15.75 6.75 -8.01
C GLY A 173 15.62 7.63 -6.77
N ASN A 174 14.39 8.05 -6.43
CA ASN A 174 14.13 8.86 -5.25
C ASN A 174 13.92 8.01 -3.98
N ALA A 175 13.33 6.82 -4.11
CA ALA A 175 13.08 5.86 -3.03
C ALA A 175 14.35 5.40 -2.30
N ASN A 176 15.52 5.62 -2.92
CA ASN A 176 16.82 5.40 -2.30
C ASN A 176 17.21 6.46 -1.26
N LEU A 177 16.49 7.59 -1.11
CA LEU A 177 16.85 8.65 -0.15
C LEU A 177 16.89 8.18 1.32
N PRO A 178 15.90 7.44 1.84
CA PRO A 178 15.98 6.77 3.13
C PRO A 178 17.19 5.84 3.28
N ILE A 179 17.50 5.09 2.23
CA ILE A 179 18.62 4.13 2.22
C ILE A 179 19.96 4.88 2.24
N ILE A 180 20.13 5.88 1.38
CA ILE A 180 21.30 6.76 1.31
C ILE A 180 21.49 7.47 2.65
N PHE A 181 20.41 7.99 3.23
CA PHE A 181 20.45 8.62 4.55
C PHE A 181 20.89 7.63 5.63
N GLY A 182 20.31 6.42 5.66
CA GLY A 182 20.72 5.35 6.58
C GLY A 182 22.21 5.03 6.45
N VAL A 183 22.70 4.85 5.22
CA VAL A 183 24.12 4.56 4.93
C VAL A 183 25.03 5.72 5.33
N VAL A 184 24.68 6.97 5.01
CA VAL A 184 25.47 8.17 5.37
C VAL A 184 25.52 8.36 6.89
N MET A 185 24.42 8.09 7.59
CA MET A 185 24.35 8.23 9.05
C MET A 185 25.13 7.15 9.78
N ILE A 186 25.02 5.90 9.33
CA ILE A 186 25.83 4.78 9.84
C ILE A 186 27.31 5.02 9.56
N GLY A 187 27.66 5.44 8.33
CA GLY A 187 29.04 5.78 7.95
C GLY A 187 29.61 6.94 8.77
N GLY A 188 28.83 7.99 8.99
CA GLY A 188 29.21 9.14 9.83
C GLY A 188 29.42 8.77 11.30
N ALA A 189 28.56 7.91 11.86
CA ALA A 189 28.71 7.40 13.22
C ALA A 189 30.00 6.57 13.38
N ILE A 190 30.34 5.75 12.38
CA ILE A 190 31.58 4.95 12.36
C ILE A 190 32.82 5.85 12.28
N VAL A 191 32.85 6.83 11.35
CA VAL A 191 33.98 7.77 11.18
C VAL A 191 34.21 8.57 12.46
N ARG A 192 33.15 9.01 13.13
CA ARG A 192 33.26 9.78 14.38
C ARG A 192 33.83 8.94 15.53
N LYS A 193 33.49 7.66 15.61
CA LYS A 193 34.10 6.72 16.57
C LYS A 193 35.59 6.51 16.33
N LEU A 194 36.02 6.47 15.07
CA LEU A 194 37.45 6.37 14.74
C LEU A 194 38.20 7.66 15.11
N SER A 195 37.51 8.80 15.11
CA SER A 195 38.08 10.11 15.43
C SER A 195 38.05 10.48 16.91
N ASP A 196 37.13 9.92 17.70
CA ASP A 196 36.92 10.33 19.10
C ASP A 196 36.62 9.11 19.97
N SER A 197 37.59 8.67 20.76
CA SER A 197 37.57 7.42 21.53
C SER A 197 36.76 7.49 22.83
N ALA A 198 36.24 8.67 23.19
CA ALA A 198 35.51 8.91 24.44
C ALA A 198 33.99 8.66 24.35
N ILE A 199 33.42 8.55 23.15
CA ILE A 199 31.98 8.41 22.94
C ILE A 199 31.60 6.93 22.79
N THR A 200 30.73 6.42 23.67
CA THR A 200 30.20 5.05 23.56
C THR A 200 29.30 4.90 22.32
N LEU A 201 29.75 4.06 21.37
CA LEU A 201 29.09 3.79 20.08
C LEU A 201 27.61 3.41 20.20
N GLY A 202 27.21 2.73 21.27
CA GLY A 202 25.82 2.32 21.50
C GLY A 202 24.88 3.52 21.54
N THR A 203 25.11 4.46 22.45
CA THR A 203 24.18 5.58 22.72
C THR A 203 23.96 6.50 21.52
N VAL A 204 25.00 6.77 20.73
CA VAL A 204 24.90 7.66 19.56
C VAL A 204 24.27 6.93 18.36
N THR A 205 24.63 5.67 18.12
CA THR A 205 24.01 4.85 17.07
C THR A 205 22.52 4.64 17.35
N ASP A 206 22.16 4.40 18.61
CA ASP A 206 20.76 4.24 19.03
C ASP A 206 19.94 5.53 18.77
N LEU A 207 20.51 6.69 19.06
CA LEU A 207 19.86 7.98 18.82
C LEU A 207 19.68 8.29 17.33
N TYR A 208 20.67 7.96 16.49
CA TYR A 208 20.55 8.08 15.05
C TYR A 208 19.54 7.10 14.44
N PHE A 209 19.48 5.88 14.97
CA PHE A 209 18.48 4.90 14.59
C PHE A 209 17.07 5.39 14.92
N ILE A 210 16.87 5.95 16.11
CA ILE A 210 15.59 6.56 16.50
C ILE A 210 15.25 7.76 15.60
N LEU A 211 16.23 8.59 15.22
CA LEU A 211 16.04 9.73 14.30
C LEU A 211 15.63 9.29 12.87
N MET A 212 15.95 8.07 12.48
CA MET A 212 15.55 7.51 11.18
C MET A 212 14.02 7.40 11.06
N PHE A 213 13.32 7.10 12.16
CA PHE A 213 11.87 6.98 12.16
C PHE A 213 11.14 8.30 11.79
N PRO A 214 11.38 9.45 12.46
CA PRO A 214 10.88 10.75 12.03
C PRO A 214 11.20 11.07 10.57
N PHE A 215 12.43 10.79 10.14
CA PHE A 215 12.88 11.11 8.79
C PHE A 215 12.14 10.30 7.72
N ILE A 216 12.07 8.98 7.87
CA ILE A 216 11.35 8.09 6.95
C ILE A 216 9.88 8.47 6.90
N LEU A 217 9.26 8.70 8.07
CA LEU A 217 7.85 9.04 8.14
C LEU A 217 7.56 10.39 7.46
N GLN A 218 8.39 11.42 7.70
CA GLN A 218 8.26 12.69 7.00
C GLN A 218 8.48 12.52 5.49
N TYR A 219 9.49 11.74 5.09
CA TYR A 219 9.79 11.49 3.68
C TYR A 219 8.63 10.82 2.95
N MET A 220 8.05 9.75 3.51
CA MET A 220 6.85 9.09 2.96
C MET A 220 5.69 10.10 2.81
N MET A 221 5.51 10.95 3.81
CA MET A 221 4.43 11.92 3.82
C MET A 221 4.63 13.05 2.81
N VAL A 222 5.85 13.33 2.35
CA VAL A 222 6.08 14.26 1.23
C VAL A 222 5.50 13.75 -0.09
N PHE A 223 5.29 12.43 -0.23
CA PHE A 223 4.59 11.85 -1.38
C PHE A 223 3.07 11.83 -1.19
N ALA A 224 2.59 11.58 0.03
CA ALA A 224 1.14 11.54 0.28
C ALA A 224 0.49 12.95 0.38
N LEU A 225 1.14 13.90 1.04
CA LEU A 225 0.56 15.22 1.35
C LEU A 225 0.18 16.06 0.11
N PRO A 226 0.98 16.13 -0.98
CA PRO A 226 0.56 16.83 -2.19
C PRO A 226 -0.77 16.30 -2.75
N GLU A 227 -0.97 14.98 -2.70
CA GLU A 227 -2.22 14.35 -3.10
C GLU A 227 -3.36 14.74 -2.17
N HIS A 228 -3.17 14.72 -0.84
CA HIS A 228 -4.17 15.18 0.13
C HIS A 228 -4.56 16.66 -0.09
N PHE A 229 -3.59 17.52 -0.41
CA PHE A 229 -3.85 18.93 -0.72
C PHE A 229 -4.64 19.10 -2.01
N LEU A 230 -4.28 18.37 -3.08
CA LEU A 230 -5.02 18.39 -4.34
C LEU A 230 -6.44 17.82 -4.17
N TYR A 231 -6.60 16.73 -3.42
CA TYR A 231 -7.88 16.15 -3.06
C TYR A 231 -8.77 17.17 -2.32
N THR A 232 -8.22 17.84 -1.30
CA THR A 232 -8.91 18.89 -0.56
C THR A 232 -9.35 20.02 -1.49
N TYR A 233 -8.46 20.46 -2.37
CA TYR A 233 -8.77 21.46 -3.38
C TYR A 233 -9.92 21.03 -4.30
N CYS A 234 -9.89 19.80 -4.81
CA CYS A 234 -10.90 19.30 -5.73
C CYS A 234 -12.28 19.16 -5.05
N LYS A 235 -12.35 18.65 -3.81
CA LYS A 235 -13.61 18.56 -3.07
C LYS A 235 -14.22 19.93 -2.73
N LEU A 236 -13.40 20.93 -2.48
CA LEU A 236 -13.87 22.29 -2.24
C LEU A 236 -14.37 22.96 -3.53
N ARG A 237 -13.80 22.61 -4.68
CA ARG A 237 -14.08 23.25 -5.97
C ARG A 237 -15.17 22.57 -6.79
N PHE A 238 -15.13 21.25 -6.93
CA PHE A 238 -15.93 20.49 -7.90
C PHE A 238 -17.01 19.66 -7.19
N LYS A 239 -18.25 19.73 -7.69
CA LYS A 239 -19.38 18.97 -7.12
C LYS A 239 -19.29 17.47 -7.43
N SER A 240 -18.78 17.11 -8.59
CA SER A 240 -18.50 15.74 -9.04
C SER A 240 -17.53 14.94 -8.17
N PHE A 241 -16.73 15.64 -7.35
CA PHE A 241 -15.84 15.03 -6.36
C PHE A 241 -16.58 14.63 -5.07
N HIS A 242 -17.88 14.88 -4.99
CA HIS A 242 -18.72 14.45 -3.87
C HIS A 242 -19.23 13.04 -4.14
N VAL A 243 -18.80 12.11 -3.30
CA VAL A 243 -19.26 10.72 -3.37
C VAL A 243 -20.63 10.65 -2.69
N PRO A 244 -21.68 10.13 -3.36
CA PRO A 244 -22.95 9.85 -2.70
C PRO A 244 -22.79 8.70 -1.71
N MET A 245 -23.59 8.70 -0.65
CA MET A 245 -23.64 7.56 0.25
C MET A 245 -24.22 6.36 -0.52
N PRO A 246 -23.56 5.19 -0.54
CA PRO A 246 -24.10 4.01 -1.21
C PRO A 246 -25.41 3.58 -0.54
N ASN A 247 -26.36 3.12 -1.34
CA ASN A 247 -27.61 2.56 -0.83
C ASN A 247 -27.35 1.20 -0.17
N PRO A 248 -28.21 0.72 0.76
CA PRO A 248 -28.03 -0.59 1.41
C PRO A 248 -27.82 -1.75 0.44
N GLU A 249 -28.53 -1.74 -0.70
CA GLU A 249 -28.38 -2.74 -1.77
C GLU A 249 -27.00 -2.69 -2.44
N GLU A 250 -26.46 -1.49 -2.67
CA GLU A 250 -25.10 -1.30 -3.20
C GLU A 250 -24.03 -1.69 -2.16
N GLU A 251 -24.31 -1.50 -0.87
CA GLU A 251 -23.43 -1.88 0.23
C GLU A 251 -23.37 -3.41 0.39
N GLU A 252 -24.50 -4.10 0.27
CA GLU A 252 -24.54 -5.57 0.19
C GLU A 252 -23.84 -6.08 -1.07
N ALA A 253 -24.01 -5.42 -2.21
CA ALA A 253 -23.28 -5.75 -3.43
C ALA A 253 -21.77 -5.55 -3.30
N ARG A 254 -21.31 -4.55 -2.54
CA ARG A 254 -19.87 -4.32 -2.27
C ARG A 254 -19.26 -5.35 -1.32
N LYS A 255 -20.03 -5.87 -0.36
CA LYS A 255 -19.60 -6.96 0.53
C LYS A 255 -19.48 -8.28 -0.20
N LYS A 256 -20.22 -8.48 -1.29
CA LYS A 256 -20.06 -9.65 -2.14
C LYS A 256 -18.79 -9.49 -2.98
N PRO A 257 -17.84 -10.45 -2.93
CA PRO A 257 -16.69 -10.41 -3.81
C PRO A 257 -17.18 -10.35 -5.27
N ASN A 258 -16.71 -9.33 -5.98
CA ASN A 258 -17.18 -9.04 -7.33
C ASN A 258 -16.61 -10.09 -8.30
N VAL A 259 -17.43 -11.09 -8.61
CA VAL A 259 -17.12 -12.12 -9.62
C VAL A 259 -17.29 -11.50 -11.01
N LYS A 260 -16.17 -11.22 -11.68
CA LYS A 260 -16.15 -10.67 -13.03
C LYS A 260 -16.04 -11.81 -14.05
N ARG A 261 -16.91 -11.83 -15.06
CA ARG A 261 -16.76 -12.71 -16.23
C ARG A 261 -15.79 -12.06 -17.22
N CYS A 262 -14.66 -12.70 -17.51
CA CYS A 262 -13.69 -12.20 -18.49
C CYS A 262 -12.77 -13.28 -19.06
N PRO A 263 -12.31 -13.09 -20.32
CA PRO A 263 -11.22 -13.89 -20.87
C PRO A 263 -9.90 -13.58 -20.16
N ILE A 264 -8.99 -14.54 -20.20
CA ILE A 264 -7.59 -14.38 -19.78
C ILE A 264 -6.69 -14.87 -20.89
N GLU A 265 -5.64 -14.10 -21.19
CA GLU A 265 -4.66 -14.43 -22.21
C GLU A 265 -3.27 -14.02 -21.75
N TYR A 266 -2.35 -14.98 -21.80
CA TYR A 266 -0.92 -14.76 -21.58
C TYR A 266 -0.13 -15.29 -22.77
N HIS A 267 0.96 -14.60 -23.09
CA HIS A 267 1.88 -14.98 -24.15
C HIS A 267 3.15 -15.57 -23.54
N ASN A 268 3.78 -16.49 -24.27
CA ASN A 268 5.07 -17.08 -23.90
C ASN A 268 5.09 -17.64 -22.48
N VAL A 269 4.21 -18.58 -22.19
CA VAL A 269 4.06 -19.15 -20.84
C VAL A 269 4.83 -20.45 -20.72
N ILE A 270 5.73 -20.56 -19.74
CA ILE A 270 6.37 -21.82 -19.36
C ILE A 270 5.55 -22.45 -18.24
N SER A 271 5.39 -23.76 -18.28
CA SER A 271 4.67 -24.49 -17.24
C SER A 271 5.39 -25.77 -16.83
N THR A 272 5.18 -26.18 -15.59
CA THR A 272 5.66 -27.45 -15.03
C THR A 272 4.60 -28.02 -14.10
N THR A 273 4.63 -29.33 -13.87
CA THR A 273 3.81 -29.97 -12.84
C THR A 273 4.71 -30.70 -11.88
N THR A 274 4.57 -30.41 -10.58
CA THR A 274 5.31 -31.12 -9.53
C THR A 274 4.35 -31.61 -8.45
N ARG A 275 4.69 -32.74 -7.84
CA ARG A 275 3.94 -33.29 -6.72
C ARG A 275 4.64 -32.90 -5.43
N CYS A 276 3.94 -32.19 -4.55
CA CYS A 276 4.48 -31.80 -3.25
C CYS A 276 3.41 -31.84 -2.15
N LYS A 277 3.83 -31.64 -0.90
CA LYS A 277 2.90 -31.59 0.23
C LYS A 277 1.95 -30.42 0.11
N ILE A 278 0.70 -30.59 0.54
CA ILE A 278 -0.26 -29.50 0.61
C ILE A 278 0.31 -28.39 1.50
N GLY A 279 0.41 -27.17 0.97
CA GLY A 279 1.04 -26.02 1.62
C GLY A 279 2.54 -25.84 1.34
N GLY A 280 3.21 -26.83 0.75
CA GLY A 280 4.62 -26.76 0.31
C GLY A 280 4.81 -26.21 -1.10
N TRP A 281 3.81 -25.54 -1.66
CA TRP A 281 3.81 -25.06 -3.05
C TRP A 281 4.80 -23.92 -3.28
N SER A 282 5.10 -23.11 -2.26
CA SER A 282 6.01 -21.97 -2.39
C SER A 282 7.42 -22.41 -2.73
N VAL A 283 7.91 -23.48 -2.08
CA VAL A 283 9.23 -24.05 -2.36
C VAL A 283 9.28 -24.60 -3.78
N ALA A 284 8.23 -25.32 -4.20
CA ALA A 284 8.12 -25.83 -5.56
C ALA A 284 8.05 -24.71 -6.63
N ALA A 285 7.44 -23.57 -6.29
CA ALA A 285 7.41 -22.40 -7.15
C ALA A 285 8.77 -21.71 -7.24
N GLU A 286 9.47 -21.54 -6.11
CA GLU A 286 10.84 -21.00 -6.05
C GLU A 286 11.80 -21.87 -6.89
N ASP A 287 11.74 -23.19 -6.76
CA ASP A 287 12.53 -24.12 -7.56
C ASP A 287 12.24 -23.96 -9.06
N PHE A 288 10.98 -23.70 -9.42
CA PHE A 288 10.58 -23.47 -10.81
C PHE A 288 11.08 -22.12 -11.34
N GLU A 289 10.98 -21.05 -10.54
CA GLU A 289 11.48 -19.72 -10.87
C GLU A 289 13.01 -19.71 -11.01
N GLU A 290 13.74 -20.42 -10.15
CA GLU A 290 15.19 -20.60 -10.26
C GLU A 290 15.56 -21.39 -11.53
N ALA A 291 14.79 -22.43 -11.87
CA ALA A 291 14.98 -23.17 -13.11
C ALA A 291 14.79 -22.28 -14.35
N ILE A 292 13.81 -21.38 -14.36
CA ILE A 292 13.64 -20.43 -15.48
C ILE A 292 14.78 -19.41 -15.51
N SER A 293 15.14 -18.83 -14.37
CA SER A 293 16.17 -17.80 -14.24
C SER A 293 17.56 -18.31 -14.64
N SER A 294 17.91 -19.54 -14.22
CA SER A 294 19.18 -20.18 -14.55
C SER A 294 19.36 -20.45 -16.05
N ASN A 295 18.25 -20.48 -16.81
CA ASN A 295 18.26 -20.57 -18.27
C ASN A 295 18.31 -19.19 -18.97
N GLY A 296 18.49 -18.10 -18.21
CA GLY A 296 18.66 -16.75 -18.75
C GLY A 296 17.37 -16.12 -19.30
N LEU A 297 16.21 -16.59 -18.84
CA LEU A 297 14.91 -16.05 -19.21
C LEU A 297 14.44 -15.04 -18.17
N GLU A 298 13.87 -13.92 -18.62
CA GLU A 298 13.24 -12.95 -17.73
C GLU A 298 11.76 -13.33 -17.54
N MET A 299 11.36 -13.52 -16.29
CA MET A 299 9.97 -13.81 -15.93
C MET A 299 9.21 -12.51 -15.79
N THR A 300 7.95 -12.50 -16.24
CA THR A 300 6.98 -11.53 -15.72
C THR A 300 6.72 -11.87 -14.26
N GLU A 301 6.52 -10.90 -13.36
CA GLU A 301 6.34 -11.18 -11.92
C GLU A 301 4.94 -11.76 -11.62
N THR A 302 4.37 -12.51 -12.58
CA THR A 302 3.08 -13.17 -12.53
C THR A 302 3.27 -14.68 -12.41
N LEU A 303 2.81 -15.26 -11.29
CA LEU A 303 2.78 -16.70 -11.06
C LEU A 303 1.34 -17.20 -11.09
N ILE A 304 1.04 -18.14 -11.98
CA ILE A 304 -0.28 -18.77 -12.05
C ILE A 304 -0.11 -20.24 -11.68
N TYR A 305 -1.00 -20.77 -10.84
CA TYR A 305 -0.99 -22.21 -10.58
C TYR A 305 -2.38 -22.79 -10.38
N LYS A 306 -2.46 -24.11 -10.57
CA LYS A 306 -3.63 -24.93 -10.24
C LYS A 306 -3.22 -26.12 -9.39
N ILE A 307 -4.15 -26.58 -8.56
CA ILE A 307 -3.98 -27.76 -7.72
C ILE A 307 -4.84 -28.87 -8.31
N SER A 308 -4.29 -30.08 -8.38
CA SER A 308 -5.00 -31.26 -8.89
C SER A 308 -4.55 -32.53 -8.16
N ASN A 309 -5.32 -33.62 -8.32
CA ASN A 309 -4.98 -34.96 -7.80
C ASN A 309 -4.59 -34.98 -6.30
N ILE A 310 -5.38 -34.29 -5.47
CA ILE A 310 -5.15 -34.21 -4.03
C ILE A 310 -5.27 -35.62 -3.42
N ASN A 311 -4.21 -36.04 -2.71
CA ASN A 311 -4.19 -37.27 -1.94
C ASN A 311 -4.19 -36.93 -0.45
N GLU A 312 -5.36 -37.02 0.18
CA GLU A 312 -5.56 -36.73 1.59
C GLU A 312 -4.76 -37.66 2.52
N ALA A 313 -4.52 -38.91 2.11
CA ALA A 313 -3.81 -39.89 2.93
C ALA A 313 -2.32 -39.58 3.06
N THR A 314 -1.70 -39.02 2.01
CA THR A 314 -0.28 -38.62 2.02
C THR A 314 -0.08 -37.12 2.24
N ASN A 315 -1.17 -36.35 2.29
CA ASN A 315 -1.16 -34.89 2.34
C ASN A 315 -0.35 -34.27 1.19
N GLU A 316 -0.52 -34.79 -0.02
CA GLU A 316 0.18 -34.35 -1.24
C GLU A 316 -0.81 -33.96 -2.34
N ALA A 317 -0.41 -33.05 -3.21
CA ALA A 317 -1.16 -32.69 -4.41
C ALA A 317 -0.22 -32.42 -5.58
N ASP A 318 -0.76 -32.52 -6.79
CA ASP A 318 -0.07 -32.14 -8.02
C ASP A 318 -0.32 -30.64 -8.28
N TYR A 319 0.74 -29.85 -8.20
CA TYR A 319 0.73 -28.42 -8.50
C TYR A 319 1.25 -28.19 -9.91
N THR A 320 0.42 -27.59 -10.76
CA THR A 320 0.85 -27.13 -12.08
C THR A 320 1.05 -25.62 -12.05
N PHE A 321 2.28 -25.17 -12.30
CA PHE A 321 2.66 -23.76 -12.36
C PHE A 321 2.74 -23.28 -13.81
N TYR A 322 2.47 -22.00 -14.02
CA TYR A 322 2.53 -21.29 -15.29
C TYR A 322 3.13 -19.90 -15.05
N ILE A 323 4.23 -19.58 -15.74
CA ILE A 323 4.94 -18.31 -15.64
C ILE A 323 5.11 -17.73 -17.05
N PRO A 324 4.55 -16.55 -17.35
CA PRO A 324 4.84 -15.84 -18.60
C PRO A 324 6.28 -15.29 -18.59
N VAL A 325 6.98 -15.40 -19.71
CA VAL A 325 8.40 -14.99 -19.86
C VAL A 325 8.62 -14.08 -21.07
N GLU A 326 9.65 -13.24 -20.99
CA GLU A 326 10.17 -12.42 -22.09
C GLU A 326 11.70 -12.60 -22.21
N PRO A 327 12.28 -12.70 -23.42
CA PRO A 327 11.67 -12.83 -24.75
C PRO A 327 11.06 -14.22 -25.02
N PRO A 328 10.30 -14.41 -26.13
CA PRO A 328 9.77 -15.73 -26.51
C PRO A 328 10.89 -16.77 -26.63
N VAL A 329 10.61 -17.96 -26.10
CA VAL A 329 11.56 -19.05 -26.07
C VAL A 329 11.38 -19.93 -27.31
N GLU A 330 12.40 -19.98 -28.17
CA GLU A 330 12.50 -21.01 -29.21
C GLU A 330 13.17 -22.24 -28.60
N MET A 331 12.38 -23.16 -28.04
CA MET A 331 12.94 -24.42 -27.53
C MET A 331 12.04 -25.62 -27.82
N ASP A 332 12.68 -26.72 -28.21
CA ASP A 332 12.07 -28.05 -28.24
C ASP A 332 12.04 -28.70 -26.85
N LYS A 333 12.98 -28.37 -25.93
CA LYS A 333 12.96 -28.62 -24.47
C LYS A 333 13.95 -27.71 -23.73
N ILE A 334 13.51 -27.01 -22.68
CA ILE A 334 14.39 -26.70 -21.53
C ILE A 334 14.49 -28.03 -20.76
N GLY A 335 15.68 -28.56 -20.49
CA GLY A 335 15.82 -29.88 -19.86
C GLY A 335 14.90 -30.05 -18.64
N GLY A 336 14.11 -31.14 -18.59
CA GLY A 336 13.13 -31.42 -17.53
C GLY A 336 11.69 -31.61 -18.04
N ASP A 337 10.72 -31.54 -17.12
CA ASP A 337 9.27 -31.66 -17.34
C ASP A 337 8.59 -30.30 -17.65
N PHE A 338 9.28 -29.43 -18.38
CA PHE A 338 8.80 -28.09 -18.75
C PHE A 338 8.06 -28.07 -20.09
N TYR A 339 6.99 -27.28 -20.16
CA TYR A 339 6.17 -27.09 -21.36
C TYR A 339 6.03 -25.61 -21.70
N PHE A 340 6.27 -25.26 -22.97
CA PHE A 340 6.11 -23.90 -23.47
C PHE A 340 4.79 -23.72 -24.21
N HIS A 341 4.05 -22.67 -23.86
CA HIS A 341 2.80 -22.26 -24.49
C HIS A 341 3.01 -20.90 -25.12
N LYS A 342 3.09 -20.84 -26.45
CA LYS A 342 3.17 -19.57 -27.19
C LYS A 342 1.99 -18.64 -26.85
N ARG A 343 0.82 -19.22 -26.66
CA ARG A 343 -0.42 -18.54 -26.28
C ARG A 343 -1.19 -19.43 -25.30
N TRP A 344 -1.35 -18.96 -24.08
CA TRP A 344 -2.16 -19.63 -23.06
C TRP A 344 -3.39 -18.77 -22.79
N LYS A 345 -4.56 -19.28 -23.19
CA LYS A 345 -5.79 -18.48 -23.25
C LYS A 345 -7.00 -19.26 -22.76
N PHE A 346 -7.85 -18.56 -22.02
CA PHE A 346 -9.24 -18.93 -21.80
C PHE A 346 -10.15 -17.85 -22.38
N ASP A 347 -11.05 -18.25 -23.28
CA ASP A 347 -11.97 -17.32 -23.94
C ASP A 347 -13.05 -16.78 -22.99
N ASP A 348 -13.34 -17.52 -21.92
CA ASP A 348 -14.34 -17.14 -20.94
C ASP A 348 -14.08 -17.81 -19.58
N GLY A 349 -14.43 -17.10 -18.52
CA GLY A 349 -14.26 -17.56 -17.15
C GLY A 349 -14.63 -16.51 -16.13
N PHE A 350 -14.73 -16.93 -14.88
CA PHE A 350 -14.98 -16.04 -13.75
C PHE A 350 -13.69 -15.72 -13.01
N LEU A 351 -13.50 -14.45 -12.68
CA LEU A 351 -12.35 -13.89 -11.97
C LEU A 351 -12.83 -13.19 -10.71
N ILE A 352 -12.24 -13.53 -9.56
CA ILE A 352 -12.38 -12.79 -8.31
C ILE A 352 -11.02 -12.17 -7.97
N LYS A 353 -10.98 -10.86 -7.71
CA LYS A 353 -9.80 -10.18 -7.19
C LYS A 353 -9.88 -10.14 -5.67
N ASN A 354 -8.94 -10.79 -4.98
CA ASN A 354 -8.74 -10.61 -3.56
C ASN A 354 -7.75 -9.44 -3.33
N ARG A 355 -8.22 -8.39 -2.65
CA ARG A 355 -7.41 -7.20 -2.33
C ARG A 355 -6.55 -7.37 -1.07
N GLY A 356 -6.46 -8.57 -0.50
CA GLY A 356 -5.68 -8.84 0.72
C GLY A 356 -6.25 -8.20 1.98
N LEU A 357 -7.53 -7.78 1.96
CA LEU A 357 -8.20 -7.11 3.08
C LEU A 357 -9.07 -8.05 3.92
N ASP A 358 -9.40 -9.23 3.40
CA ASP A 358 -10.24 -10.22 4.09
C ASP A 358 -9.35 -11.33 4.64
N PHE A 359 -8.77 -11.08 5.82
CA PHE A 359 -7.92 -12.04 6.55
C PHE A 359 -8.68 -13.29 7.03
N ASP A 360 -10.00 -13.31 6.90
CA ASP A 360 -10.88 -14.34 7.46
C ASP A 360 -11.37 -15.37 6.41
N MET A 361 -11.08 -15.18 5.12
CA MET A 361 -11.51 -16.11 4.06
C MET A 361 -10.38 -17.06 3.62
N GLU A 362 -10.68 -18.35 3.59
CA GLU A 362 -9.79 -19.38 3.06
C GLU A 362 -9.92 -19.49 1.52
N ASP A 363 -8.93 -20.11 0.86
CA ASP A 363 -8.93 -20.29 -0.60
C ASP A 363 -10.22 -20.98 -1.10
N GLU A 364 -10.78 -21.93 -0.33
CA GLU A 364 -12.03 -22.63 -0.68
C GLU A 364 -13.25 -21.71 -0.70
N ASP A 365 -13.30 -20.67 0.15
CA ASP A 365 -14.43 -19.74 0.16
C ASP A 365 -14.54 -19.03 -1.20
N PHE A 366 -13.41 -18.65 -1.79
CA PHE A 366 -13.36 -18.04 -3.12
C PHE A 366 -13.77 -19.02 -4.23
N TYR A 367 -13.38 -20.30 -4.12
CA TYR A 367 -13.82 -21.32 -5.09
C TYR A 367 -15.31 -21.59 -4.98
N ASP A 368 -15.87 -21.60 -3.77
CA ASP A 368 -17.31 -21.77 -3.56
C ASP A 368 -18.12 -20.60 -4.10
N LEU A 369 -17.59 -19.37 -3.99
CA LEU A 369 -18.20 -18.20 -4.63
C LEU A 369 -18.22 -18.31 -6.16
N LEU A 370 -17.12 -18.78 -6.78
CA LEU A 370 -17.08 -19.05 -8.22
C LEU A 370 -18.09 -20.14 -8.61
N ARG A 371 -18.19 -21.23 -7.84
CA ARG A 371 -19.16 -22.33 -8.06
C ARG A 371 -20.59 -21.84 -7.91
N MET A 372 -20.88 -21.02 -6.89
CA MET A 372 -22.19 -20.45 -6.63
C MET A 372 -22.61 -19.56 -7.80
N LYS A 373 -21.72 -18.68 -8.27
CA LYS A 373 -21.96 -17.82 -9.42
C LYS A 373 -22.19 -18.61 -10.71
N ALA A 374 -21.40 -19.66 -10.94
CA ALA A 374 -21.61 -20.56 -12.06
C ALA A 374 -22.96 -21.28 -11.98
N LYS A 375 -23.39 -21.71 -10.79
CA LYS A 375 -24.71 -22.33 -10.60
C LYS A 375 -25.86 -21.35 -10.85
N GLU A 376 -25.74 -20.10 -10.40
CA GLU A 376 -26.71 -19.03 -10.68
C GLU A 376 -26.87 -18.79 -12.19
N GLU A 377 -25.75 -18.81 -12.93
CA GLU A 377 -25.73 -18.59 -14.38
C GLU A 377 -25.86 -19.88 -15.21
N GLN A 378 -26.11 -21.04 -14.56
CA GLN A 378 -26.21 -22.35 -15.21
C GLN A 378 -24.97 -22.73 -16.05
N LEU A 379 -23.77 -22.40 -15.57
CA LEU A 379 -22.50 -22.64 -16.24
C LEU A 379 -21.72 -23.79 -15.57
N ILE A 380 -20.90 -24.48 -16.37
CA ILE A 380 -19.99 -25.52 -15.88
C ILE A 380 -18.55 -24.97 -15.86
N LEU A 381 -17.91 -25.01 -14.69
CA LEU A 381 -16.51 -24.61 -14.52
C LEU A 381 -15.56 -25.80 -14.75
N LYS A 382 -14.40 -25.53 -15.36
CA LYS A 382 -13.41 -26.58 -15.70
C LYS A 382 -12.47 -26.93 -14.56
N SER A 383 -11.81 -25.90 -14.03
CA SER A 383 -10.66 -26.00 -13.13
C SER A 383 -10.50 -24.65 -12.44
N PHE A 384 -9.81 -24.64 -11.31
CA PHE A 384 -9.53 -23.42 -10.57
C PHE A 384 -8.05 -23.07 -10.66
N TYR A 385 -7.80 -21.78 -10.86
CA TYR A 385 -6.47 -21.20 -10.99
C TYR A 385 -6.33 -20.09 -9.96
N LYS A 386 -5.15 -20.01 -9.36
CA LYS A 386 -4.72 -18.90 -8.53
C LYS A 386 -3.65 -18.11 -9.28
N ILE A 387 -3.83 -16.81 -9.39
CA ILE A 387 -2.95 -15.89 -10.10
C ILE A 387 -2.40 -14.91 -9.08
N LEU A 388 -1.08 -14.87 -8.96
CA LEU A 388 -0.33 -13.91 -8.16
C LEU A 388 0.25 -12.88 -9.13
N ASP A 389 -0.08 -11.60 -8.96
CA ASP A 389 0.48 -10.52 -9.79
C ASP A 389 1.64 -9.79 -9.11
N GLU A 390 2.31 -8.94 -9.90
CA GLU A 390 3.47 -8.12 -9.50
C GLU A 390 3.16 -7.18 -8.31
N GLU A 391 1.89 -6.78 -8.17
CA GLU A 391 1.42 -5.88 -7.13
C GLU A 391 1.06 -6.63 -5.83
N GLY A 392 1.24 -7.96 -5.81
CA GLY A 392 0.92 -8.83 -4.68
C GLY A 392 -0.56 -9.15 -4.54
N TYR A 393 -1.38 -8.85 -5.55
CA TYR A 393 -2.78 -9.25 -5.56
C TYR A 393 -2.93 -10.72 -5.90
N VAL A 394 -3.90 -11.34 -5.23
CA VAL A 394 -4.31 -12.71 -5.50
C VAL A 394 -5.60 -12.68 -6.30
N TYR A 395 -5.63 -13.35 -7.44
CA TYR A 395 -6.85 -13.58 -8.20
C TYR A 395 -7.20 -15.06 -8.22
N TYR A 396 -8.49 -15.34 -8.11
CA TYR A 396 -9.05 -16.68 -8.30
C TYR A 396 -9.78 -16.70 -9.63
N TYR A 397 -9.41 -17.63 -10.50
CA TYR A 397 -9.98 -17.76 -11.83
C TYR A 397 -10.51 -19.16 -12.09
N ALA A 398 -11.69 -19.24 -12.71
CA ALA A 398 -12.26 -20.50 -13.17
C ALA A 398 -12.78 -20.37 -14.61
N PRO A 399 -12.19 -21.09 -15.58
CA PRO A 399 -12.69 -21.10 -16.96
C PRO A 399 -14.06 -21.76 -17.06
N ILE A 400 -14.92 -21.21 -17.92
CA ILE A 400 -16.24 -21.77 -18.24
C ILE A 400 -16.08 -22.75 -19.41
N VAL A 401 -16.67 -23.95 -19.29
CA VAL A 401 -16.60 -25.01 -20.30
C VAL A 401 -17.80 -24.97 -21.23
N GLU A 402 -19.00 -25.03 -20.66
CA GLU A 402 -20.27 -25.12 -21.39
C GLU A 402 -21.39 -24.44 -20.60
N GLU A 403 -22.37 -23.89 -21.31
CA GLU A 403 -23.66 -23.47 -20.76
C GLU A 403 -24.56 -24.70 -20.63
N GLN A 404 -25.17 -24.92 -19.47
CA GLN A 404 -26.16 -25.98 -19.30
C GLN A 404 -27.39 -25.63 -20.13
N LYS A 405 -27.48 -26.17 -21.35
CA LYS A 405 -28.71 -26.08 -22.13
C LYS A 405 -29.80 -26.83 -21.38
N GLU A 406 -30.82 -26.09 -20.91
CA GLU A 406 -32.05 -26.69 -20.40
C GLU A 406 -32.55 -27.71 -21.43
N LYS A 407 -32.61 -28.99 -21.03
CA LYS A 407 -33.45 -29.95 -21.73
C LYS A 407 -34.90 -29.46 -21.57
N HIS A 408 -35.39 -28.70 -22.54
CA HIS A 408 -36.82 -28.58 -22.75
C HIS A 408 -37.36 -29.99 -23.00
N GLU A 409 -37.94 -30.61 -21.98
CA GLU A 409 -38.90 -31.68 -22.17
C GLU A 409 -40.06 -31.09 -22.98
N VAL A 410 -40.05 -31.39 -24.28
CA VAL A 410 -41.24 -31.28 -25.11
C VAL A 410 -42.20 -32.36 -24.62
N ILE A 411 -43.20 -31.95 -23.84
CA ILE A 411 -44.38 -32.77 -23.52
C ILE A 411 -45.31 -32.78 -24.73
#